data_AF-A0A2T6C055-F1
#
_entry.id   AF-A0A2T6C055-F1
#
_cell.length_a   1.000
_cell.length_b   1.000
_cell.length_c   1.000
_cell.angle_alpha   90.00
_cell.angle_beta   90.00
_cell.angle_gamma   90.00
#
_symmetry.space_group_name_H-M   'P 1'
#
loop_
_entity.id
_entity.type
_entity.pdbx_description
1 polymer ?
#
loop_
_entity_poly.entity_id
_entity_poly.type
_entity_poly.pdbx_seq_one_letter_code
_entity_poly.pdbx_strand_id
1 'polypeptide(L)'
;MDFFTIMIIVISLVVFVFIVLIAFVMKKSKDVENAAFSETERTEIRQKLLKKRKKLAPYKADFYLEVTNAMTFQRTQAVTNLKISGLLYNKLQKPIVAFTRVERAMNAKGLLIAVTKKYVFRYEFLKQQITFFCDDELLGNMNASGSIANTDNKNIGQLKRTSETNSITLNNRVIADIQKAPLYDSISNKTDVTAIFEEHNFGSSLLSLHNSPTTEEEKWLIALAIFEIGYYGISPVV
;
A
#
# COMPACT_ATOMS: atom_id res chain seq x y z
N MET A 1 -19.84 33.53 -49.08
CA MET A 1 -19.57 33.26 -47.65
C MET A 1 -18.19 33.83 -47.39
N ASP A 2 -18.12 34.89 -46.59
CA ASP A 2 -16.91 35.69 -46.51
C ASP A 2 -15.87 35.00 -45.62
N PHE A 3 -14.60 35.27 -45.86
CA PHE A 3 -13.47 34.65 -45.14
C PHE A 3 -13.63 34.74 -43.61
N PHE A 4 -14.16 35.86 -43.11
CA PHE A 4 -14.47 36.06 -41.69
C PHE A 4 -15.51 35.07 -41.15
N THR A 5 -16.54 34.75 -41.92
CA THR A 5 -17.56 33.77 -41.54
C THR A 5 -16.96 32.37 -41.40
N ILE A 6 -16.10 31.97 -42.34
CA ILE A 6 -15.42 30.67 -42.31
C ILE A 6 -14.50 30.57 -41.09
N MET A 7 -13.74 31.63 -40.78
CA MET A 7 -12.84 31.67 -39.63
C MET A 7 -13.59 31.51 -38.29
N ILE A 8 -14.73 32.19 -38.13
CA ILE A 8 -15.57 32.08 -36.92
C ILE A 8 -16.11 30.66 -36.75
N ILE A 9 -16.53 30.01 -37.83
CA ILE A 9 -17.03 28.62 -37.79
C ILE A 9 -15.93 27.66 -37.33
N VAL A 10 -14.71 27.80 -37.86
CA VAL A 10 -13.57 26.94 -37.49
C VAL A 10 -13.18 27.12 -36.02
N ILE A 11 -13.09 28.37 -35.55
CA ILE A 11 -12.77 28.65 -34.13
C ILE A 11 -13.86 28.06 -33.22
N SER A 12 -15.14 28.26 -33.58
CA SER A 12 -16.27 27.72 -32.81
C SER A 12 -16.25 26.19 -32.76
N LEU A 13 -15.91 25.53 -33.87
CA LEU A 13 -15.77 24.08 -33.94
C LEU A 13 -14.65 23.58 -33.01
N VAL A 14 -13.49 24.22 -33.03
CA VAL A 14 -12.35 23.85 -32.16
C VAL A 14 -12.73 24.03 -30.70
N VAL A 15 -13.32 25.16 -30.32
CA VAL A 15 -13.76 25.43 -28.95
C VAL A 15 -14.82 24.41 -28.51
N PHE A 16 -15.77 24.06 -29.38
CA PHE A 16 -16.79 23.05 -29.09
C PHE A 16 -16.18 21.67 -28.84
N VAL A 17 -15.21 21.24 -29.66
CA VAL A 17 -14.48 19.98 -29.46
C VAL A 17 -13.75 19.98 -28.11
N PHE A 18 -13.10 21.08 -27.73
CA PHE A 18 -12.46 21.20 -26.42
C PHE A 18 -13.45 21.16 -25.26
N ILE A 19 -14.61 21.82 -25.37
CA ILE A 19 -15.66 21.77 -24.35
C ILE A 19 -16.17 20.33 -24.19
N VAL A 20 -16.42 19.61 -25.28
CA VAL A 20 -16.86 18.20 -25.24
C VAL A 20 -15.80 17.31 -24.60
N LEU A 21 -14.51 17.51 -24.92
CA LEU A 21 -13.40 16.80 -24.31
C LEU A 21 -13.30 17.07 -22.80
N ILE A 22 -13.37 18.35 -22.39
CA ILE A 22 -13.35 18.74 -20.98
C ILE A 22 -14.55 18.13 -20.25
N ALA A 23 -15.75 18.23 -20.81
CA ALA A 23 -16.96 17.64 -20.22
C ALA A 23 -16.87 16.11 -20.13
N PHE A 24 -16.30 15.44 -21.13
CA PHE A 24 -16.07 14.00 -21.11
C PHE A 24 -15.07 13.60 -20.01
N VAL A 25 -13.97 14.34 -19.88
CA VAL A 25 -12.97 14.14 -18.81
C VAL A 25 -13.59 14.41 -17.44
N MET A 26 -14.38 15.48 -17.28
CA MET A 26 -15.07 15.82 -16.03
C MET A 26 -16.13 14.79 -15.67
N LYS A 27 -16.93 14.30 -16.63
CA LYS A 27 -17.93 13.24 -16.39
C LYS A 27 -17.23 11.95 -15.97
N LYS A 28 -16.19 11.54 -16.70
CA LYS A 28 -15.38 10.37 -16.36
C LYS A 28 -14.70 10.53 -15.00
N SER A 29 -14.34 11.74 -14.59
CA SER A 29 -13.74 12.04 -13.28
C SER A 29 -14.76 11.98 -12.13
N LYS A 30 -15.97 12.52 -12.33
CA LYS A 30 -17.06 12.48 -11.32
C LYS A 30 -17.58 11.06 -11.08
N ASP A 31 -17.60 10.21 -12.10
CA ASP A 31 -17.99 8.80 -11.94
C ASP A 31 -16.95 7.97 -11.12
N VAL A 32 -15.71 8.48 -10.93
CA VAL A 32 -14.67 7.82 -10.11
C VAL A 32 -14.98 7.91 -8.60
N GLU A 33 -15.85 8.83 -8.17
CA GLU A 33 -16.23 9.01 -6.77
C GLU A 33 -17.33 8.05 -6.27
N ASN A 34 -17.84 7.15 -7.10
CA ASN A 34 -18.85 6.19 -6.64
C ASN A 34 -18.24 5.19 -5.64
N ALA A 35 -18.62 5.33 -4.36
CA ALA A 35 -18.27 4.40 -3.27
C ALA A 35 -18.52 2.91 -3.65
N ALA A 36 -19.54 2.65 -4.47
CA ALA A 36 -19.84 1.32 -5.02
C ALA A 36 -18.73 0.74 -5.92
N PHE A 37 -18.02 1.58 -6.70
CA PHE A 37 -16.90 1.14 -7.53
C PHE A 37 -15.66 0.82 -6.68
N SER A 38 -15.48 1.49 -5.54
CA SER A 38 -14.43 1.17 -4.56
C SER A 38 -14.66 -0.18 -3.89
N GLU A 39 -15.92 -0.58 -3.68
CA GLU A 39 -16.28 -1.81 -2.99
C GLU A 39 -16.08 -3.06 -3.86
N THR A 40 -16.47 -2.98 -5.14
CA THR A 40 -16.24 -4.06 -6.10
C THR A 40 -14.75 -4.31 -6.30
N GLU A 41 -13.95 -3.25 -6.51
CA GLU A 41 -12.49 -3.37 -6.64
C GLU A 41 -11.85 -3.98 -5.38
N ARG A 42 -12.29 -3.55 -4.19
CA ARG A 42 -11.87 -4.11 -2.90
C ARG A 42 -12.17 -5.61 -2.81
N THR A 43 -13.39 -6.01 -3.16
CA THR A 43 -13.84 -7.41 -3.13
C THR A 43 -13.05 -8.26 -4.11
N GLU A 44 -12.84 -7.78 -5.35
CA GLU A 44 -12.05 -8.49 -6.37
C GLU A 44 -10.61 -8.71 -5.93
N ILE A 45 -9.95 -7.67 -5.39
CA ILE A 45 -8.58 -7.76 -4.89
C ILE A 45 -8.52 -8.79 -3.77
N ARG A 46 -9.42 -8.69 -2.79
CA ARG A 46 -9.48 -9.63 -1.66
C ARG A 46 -9.64 -11.07 -2.14
N GLN A 47 -10.59 -11.34 -3.02
CA GLN A 47 -10.82 -12.69 -3.54
C GLN A 47 -9.59 -13.24 -4.28
N LYS A 48 -8.92 -12.42 -5.10
CA LYS A 48 -7.68 -12.81 -5.78
C LYS A 48 -6.57 -13.15 -4.78
N LEU A 49 -6.42 -12.37 -3.71
CA LEU A 49 -5.43 -12.64 -2.66
C LEU A 49 -5.77 -13.86 -1.81
N LEU A 50 -7.05 -14.07 -1.47
CA LEU A 50 -7.50 -15.26 -0.75
C LEU A 50 -7.22 -16.55 -1.54
N LYS A 51 -7.31 -16.52 -2.88
CA LYS A 51 -6.86 -17.64 -3.72
C LYS A 51 -5.35 -17.91 -3.57
N LYS A 52 -4.53 -16.87 -3.39
CA LYS A 52 -3.07 -17.00 -3.15
C LYS A 52 -2.72 -17.49 -1.74
N ARG A 53 -3.60 -17.31 -0.73
CA ARG A 53 -3.39 -17.75 0.66
C ARG A 53 -2.97 -19.21 0.79
N LYS A 54 -3.47 -20.09 -0.09
CA LYS A 54 -3.11 -21.52 -0.10
C LYS A 54 -1.60 -21.75 -0.33
N LYS A 55 -0.96 -20.88 -1.11
CA LYS A 55 0.48 -20.94 -1.46
C LYS A 55 1.39 -20.31 -0.39
N LEU A 56 0.82 -19.60 0.58
CA LEU A 56 1.60 -18.98 1.66
C LEU A 56 2.05 -20.02 2.68
N ALA A 57 3.25 -19.80 3.20
CA ALA A 57 3.80 -20.59 4.29
C ALA A 57 2.89 -20.53 5.53
N PRO A 58 2.94 -21.55 6.41
CA PRO A 58 2.15 -21.58 7.63
C PRO A 58 2.44 -20.38 8.54
N TYR A 59 1.41 -19.92 9.26
CA TYR A 59 1.58 -18.92 10.31
C TYR A 59 2.17 -19.59 11.55
N LYS A 60 3.24 -19.01 12.11
CA LYS A 60 3.92 -19.50 13.32
C LYS A 60 3.86 -18.46 14.43
N ALA A 61 4.26 -18.87 15.64
CA ALA A 61 4.59 -17.91 16.70
C ALA A 61 5.65 -16.92 16.18
N ASP A 62 5.57 -15.67 16.62
CA ASP A 62 6.47 -14.59 16.22
C ASP A 62 6.52 -14.28 14.73
N PHE A 63 5.42 -14.53 13.99
CA PHE A 63 5.32 -14.24 12.56
C PHE A 63 5.75 -12.81 12.18
N TYR A 64 5.56 -11.83 13.07
CA TYR A 64 6.00 -10.46 12.84
C TYR A 64 7.52 -10.35 12.58
N LEU A 65 8.35 -11.21 13.19
CA LEU A 65 9.80 -11.29 12.92
C LEU A 65 10.16 -12.01 11.61
N GLU A 66 9.21 -12.72 11.00
CA GLU A 66 9.43 -13.38 9.71
C GLU A 66 9.29 -12.42 8.53
N VAL A 67 8.67 -11.25 8.71
CA VAL A 67 8.53 -10.26 7.63
C VAL A 67 9.89 -9.65 7.31
N THR A 68 10.39 -9.93 6.11
CA THR A 68 11.69 -9.42 5.64
C THR A 68 11.53 -8.26 4.67
N ASN A 69 12.66 -7.64 4.33
CA ASN A 69 12.73 -6.62 3.30
C ASN A 69 12.67 -7.19 1.86
N ALA A 70 12.45 -8.50 1.68
CA ALA A 70 12.37 -9.18 0.38
C ALA A 70 10.94 -9.29 -0.16
N MET A 71 10.73 -8.83 -1.40
CA MET A 71 9.47 -8.99 -2.11
C MET A 71 9.66 -9.21 -3.62
N THR A 72 8.71 -9.91 -4.23
CA THR A 72 8.52 -9.93 -5.69
C THR A 72 7.23 -9.19 -6.01
N PHE A 73 7.23 -8.47 -7.13
CA PHE A 73 6.08 -7.65 -7.49
C PHE A 73 5.95 -7.47 -9.01
N GLN A 74 4.73 -7.15 -9.40
CA GLN A 74 4.38 -6.71 -10.74
C GLN A 74 3.64 -5.39 -10.62
N ARG A 75 4.14 -4.38 -11.35
CA ARG A 75 3.54 -3.06 -11.48
C ARG A 75 2.83 -2.96 -12.82
N THR A 76 1.59 -2.48 -12.77
CA THR A 76 0.80 -2.07 -13.94
C THR A 76 0.40 -0.62 -13.71
N GLN A 77 0.92 0.27 -14.55
CA GLN A 77 0.66 1.71 -14.47
C GLN A 77 -0.16 2.15 -15.69
N ALA A 78 -1.28 2.80 -15.42
CA ALA A 78 -2.11 3.50 -16.40
C ALA A 78 -2.23 4.98 -15.98
N VAL A 79 -2.66 5.84 -16.91
CA VAL A 79 -2.78 7.31 -16.68
C VAL A 79 -3.54 7.67 -15.41
N THR A 80 -4.51 6.85 -15.01
CA THR A 80 -5.40 7.13 -13.86
C THR A 80 -5.19 6.18 -12.67
N ASN A 81 -4.38 5.13 -12.82
CA ASN A 81 -4.28 4.07 -11.82
C ASN A 81 -2.88 3.44 -11.80
N LEU A 82 -2.30 3.32 -10.60
CA LEU A 82 -1.14 2.50 -10.33
C LEU A 82 -1.59 1.25 -9.57
N LYS A 83 -1.36 0.07 -10.14
CA LYS A 83 -1.60 -1.21 -9.48
C LYS A 83 -0.30 -1.96 -9.29
N ILE A 84 -0.06 -2.42 -8.07
CA ILE A 84 1.08 -3.26 -7.73
C ILE A 84 0.56 -4.52 -7.06
N SER A 85 1.07 -5.69 -7.44
CA SER A 85 0.70 -6.97 -6.84
C SER A 85 1.94 -7.82 -6.62
N GLY A 86 2.04 -8.45 -5.46
CA GLY A 86 3.29 -9.12 -5.10
C GLY A 86 3.18 -10.14 -3.98
N LEU A 87 4.34 -10.64 -3.58
CA LEU A 87 4.56 -11.55 -2.46
C LEU A 87 5.70 -11.00 -1.60
N LEU A 88 5.55 -11.04 -0.28
CA LEU A 88 6.64 -10.83 0.67
C LEU A 88 7.17 -12.18 1.14
N TYR A 89 8.47 -12.26 1.37
CA TYR A 89 9.15 -13.50 1.71
C TYR A 89 9.73 -13.46 3.12
N ASN A 90 9.91 -14.62 3.73
CA ASN A 90 10.69 -14.75 4.95
C ASN A 90 12.16 -15.07 4.66
N LYS A 91 12.98 -15.20 5.70
CA LYS A 91 14.42 -15.53 5.62
C LYS A 91 14.71 -16.86 4.90
N LEU A 92 13.72 -17.75 4.84
CA LEU A 92 13.80 -19.05 4.15
C LEU A 92 13.31 -18.97 2.69
N GLN A 93 13.17 -17.76 2.15
CA GLN A 93 12.66 -17.50 0.80
C GLN A 93 11.26 -18.08 0.56
N LYS A 94 10.45 -18.27 1.61
CA LYS A 94 9.06 -18.73 1.49
C LYS A 94 8.10 -17.54 1.49
N PRO A 95 7.09 -17.53 0.60
CA PRO A 95 6.12 -16.46 0.56
C PRO A 95 5.23 -16.53 1.81
N ILE A 96 5.18 -15.44 2.58
CA ILE A 96 4.43 -15.34 3.84
C ILE A 96 3.27 -14.36 3.77
N VAL A 97 3.35 -13.39 2.85
CA VAL A 97 2.31 -12.39 2.60
C VAL A 97 2.07 -12.28 1.11
N ALA A 98 0.81 -12.28 0.69
CA ALA A 98 0.42 -11.86 -0.66
C ALA A 98 -0.25 -10.50 -0.58
N PHE A 99 0.09 -9.56 -1.45
CA PHE A 99 -0.47 -8.22 -1.39
C PHE A 99 -0.86 -7.65 -2.74
N THR A 100 -1.71 -6.63 -2.70
CA THR A 100 -2.06 -5.79 -3.84
C THR A 100 -2.30 -4.37 -3.35
N ARG A 101 -1.61 -3.42 -3.97
CA ARG A 101 -1.78 -1.98 -3.80
C ARG A 101 -2.41 -1.39 -5.06
N VAL A 102 -3.35 -0.48 -4.86
CA VAL A 102 -3.98 0.30 -5.93
C VAL A 102 -4.00 1.76 -5.50
N GLU A 103 -3.57 2.65 -6.40
CA GLU A 103 -3.59 4.09 -6.19
C GLU A 103 -4.22 4.78 -7.37
N ARG A 104 -5.07 5.78 -7.11
CA ARG A 104 -5.69 6.58 -8.17
C ARG A 104 -5.03 7.94 -8.22
N ALA A 105 -4.39 8.23 -9.36
CA ALA A 105 -3.46 9.35 -9.56
C ALA A 105 -4.04 10.75 -9.31
N MET A 106 -5.38 10.90 -9.27
CA MET A 106 -6.03 12.20 -9.08
C MET A 106 -6.57 12.47 -7.67
N ASN A 107 -6.75 11.46 -6.81
CA ASN A 107 -7.57 11.61 -5.60
C ASN A 107 -6.86 11.35 -4.27
N ALA A 108 -5.53 11.16 -4.25
CA ALA A 108 -4.74 10.87 -3.03
C ALA A 108 -5.32 9.75 -2.14
N LYS A 109 -6.17 8.89 -2.72
CA LYS A 109 -6.80 7.75 -2.09
C LYS A 109 -6.22 6.49 -2.71
N GLY A 110 -5.73 5.61 -1.87
CA GLY A 110 -5.36 4.28 -2.30
C GLY A 110 -5.66 3.24 -1.25
N LEU A 111 -5.48 2.00 -1.70
CA LEU A 111 -5.86 0.80 -1.01
C LEU A 111 -4.69 -0.17 -1.10
N LEU A 112 -4.25 -0.69 0.03
CA LEU A 112 -3.40 -1.87 0.09
C LEU A 112 -4.19 -2.97 0.79
N ILE A 113 -4.21 -4.16 0.22
CA ILE A 113 -4.71 -5.37 0.89
C ILE A 113 -3.57 -6.36 0.92
N ALA A 114 -3.32 -6.93 2.08
CA ALA A 114 -2.33 -7.96 2.31
C ALA A 114 -2.96 -9.14 3.03
N VAL A 115 -2.57 -10.35 2.63
CA VAL A 115 -3.10 -11.60 3.16
C VAL A 115 -1.94 -12.42 3.68
N THR A 116 -1.99 -12.78 4.96
CA THR A 116 -1.17 -13.83 5.55
C THR A 116 -1.96 -15.14 5.56
N LYS A 117 -1.39 -16.21 6.11
CA LYS A 117 -2.14 -17.45 6.33
C LYS A 117 -3.29 -17.26 7.33
N LYS A 118 -3.10 -16.39 8.33
CA LYS A 118 -4.04 -16.18 9.46
C LYS A 118 -4.95 -14.97 9.26
N TYR A 119 -4.39 -13.85 8.80
CA TYR A 119 -5.05 -12.54 8.81
C TYR A 119 -5.21 -11.96 7.39
N VAL A 120 -6.18 -11.06 7.23
CA VAL A 120 -6.30 -10.11 6.11
C VAL A 120 -6.08 -8.71 6.64
N PHE A 121 -5.01 -8.07 6.22
CA PHE A 121 -4.78 -6.65 6.49
C PHE A 121 -5.31 -5.81 5.34
N ARG A 122 -6.01 -4.72 5.67
CA ARG A 122 -6.45 -3.70 4.71
C ARG A 122 -6.00 -2.34 5.20
N TYR A 123 -5.46 -1.55 4.28
CA TYR A 123 -4.95 -0.21 4.53
C TYR A 123 -5.64 0.74 3.58
N GLU A 124 -6.27 1.76 4.12
CA GLU A 124 -6.86 2.85 3.35
C GLU A 124 -6.09 4.10 3.66
N PHE A 125 -5.39 4.64 2.67
CA PHE A 125 -4.63 5.88 2.82
C PHE A 125 -5.32 6.98 2.03
N LEU A 126 -5.63 8.06 2.74
CA LEU A 126 -6.28 9.25 2.22
C LEU A 126 -5.46 10.46 2.67
N LYS A 127 -4.87 11.18 1.71
CA LYS A 127 -3.95 12.30 1.99
C LYS A 127 -2.79 11.83 2.87
N GLN A 128 -2.72 12.30 4.12
CA GLN A 128 -1.64 11.99 5.06
C GLN A 128 -2.09 11.08 6.22
N GLN A 129 -3.28 10.48 6.13
CA GLN A 129 -3.80 9.55 7.13
C GLN A 129 -3.93 8.16 6.53
N ILE A 130 -3.51 7.15 7.29
CA ILE A 130 -3.63 5.74 6.95
C ILE A 130 -4.52 5.09 7.99
N THR A 131 -5.56 4.39 7.53
CA THR A 131 -6.45 3.60 8.39
C THR A 131 -6.14 2.13 8.21
N PHE A 132 -5.95 1.43 9.31
CA PHE A 132 -5.53 0.02 9.36
C PHE A 132 -6.70 -0.84 9.79
N PHE A 133 -6.91 -1.94 9.06
CA PHE A 133 -7.91 -2.95 9.37
C PHE A 133 -7.26 -4.32 9.40
N CYS A 134 -7.73 -5.18 10.30
CA CYS A 134 -7.34 -6.59 10.39
C CYS A 134 -8.61 -7.44 10.41
N ASP A 135 -8.76 -8.35 9.45
CA ASP A 135 -9.95 -9.19 9.26
C ASP A 135 -11.27 -8.37 9.20
N ASP A 136 -11.21 -7.24 8.50
CA ASP A 136 -12.29 -6.24 8.37
C ASP A 136 -12.64 -5.44 9.63
N GLU A 137 -12.03 -5.75 10.77
CA GLU A 137 -12.15 -4.95 11.99
C GLU A 137 -11.17 -3.77 11.94
N LEU A 138 -11.61 -2.60 12.40
CA LEU A 138 -10.75 -1.44 12.53
C LEU A 138 -9.68 -1.73 13.59
N LEU A 139 -8.40 -1.63 13.20
CA LEU A 139 -7.29 -1.71 14.13
C LEU A 139 -6.96 -0.32 14.70
N GLY A 140 -7.02 0.71 13.85
CA GLY A 140 -6.73 2.08 14.22
C GLY A 140 -6.29 2.92 13.03
N ASN A 141 -5.65 4.05 13.30
CA ASN A 141 -5.12 4.94 12.27
C ASN A 141 -3.74 5.50 12.61
N MET A 142 -3.01 5.93 11.59
CA MET A 142 -1.74 6.63 11.71
C MET A 142 -1.77 7.90 10.87
N ASN A 143 -1.30 9.00 11.45
CA ASN A 143 -1.22 10.30 10.77
C ASN A 143 0.17 10.55 10.13
N ALA A 144 0.34 11.72 9.54
CA ALA A 144 1.58 12.14 8.86
C ALA A 144 2.81 12.10 9.78
N SER A 145 2.63 12.53 11.02
CA SER A 145 3.70 12.57 12.03
C SER A 145 4.05 11.18 12.55
N GLY A 146 3.30 10.14 12.20
CA GLY A 146 3.47 8.77 12.67
C GLY A 146 2.75 8.46 13.99
N SER A 147 1.90 9.36 14.49
CA SER A 147 1.11 9.09 15.70
C SER A 147 0.11 7.98 15.40
N ILE A 148 0.02 6.99 16.28
CA ILE A 148 -0.84 5.81 16.13
C ILE A 148 -2.01 5.93 17.12
N ALA A 149 -3.24 5.88 16.61
CA ALA A 149 -4.44 5.89 17.42
C ALA A 149 -5.22 4.57 17.28
N ASN A 150 -5.86 4.13 18.36
CA ASN A 150 -6.73 2.96 18.37
C ASN A 150 -8.11 3.25 17.75
N THR A 151 -9.05 2.31 17.88
CA THR A 151 -10.44 2.41 17.41
C THR A 151 -11.22 3.58 18.03
N ASP A 152 -10.87 3.99 19.25
CA ASP A 152 -11.52 5.10 19.98
C ASP A 152 -10.86 6.46 19.69
N ASN A 153 -9.94 6.50 18.72
CA ASN A 153 -9.06 7.64 18.43
C ASN A 153 -8.16 8.06 19.60
N LYS A 154 -7.95 7.19 20.60
CA LYS A 154 -6.97 7.41 21.65
C LYS A 154 -5.58 7.12 21.07
N ASN A 155 -4.65 8.06 21.25
CA ASN A 155 -3.26 7.84 20.91
C ASN A 155 -2.68 6.71 21.78
N ILE A 156 -2.22 5.65 21.13
CA ILE A 156 -1.60 4.48 21.76
C ILE A 156 -0.12 4.35 21.41
N GLY A 157 0.43 5.22 20.58
CA GLY A 157 1.81 5.08 20.17
C GLY A 157 2.27 6.01 19.06
N GLN A 158 3.49 5.75 18.61
CA GLN A 158 4.20 6.61 17.69
C GLN A 158 5.20 5.78 16.87
N LEU A 159 5.15 5.93 15.56
CA LEU A 159 6.19 5.54 14.63
C LEU A 159 7.13 6.73 14.41
N LYS A 160 8.28 6.74 15.05
CA LYS A 160 9.28 7.82 14.92
C LYS A 160 10.26 7.49 13.81
N ARG A 161 10.19 8.21 12.70
CA ARG A 161 11.10 8.02 11.56
C ARG A 161 12.46 8.68 11.82
N THR A 162 13.55 7.94 11.59
CA THR A 162 14.92 8.47 11.63
C THR A 162 15.59 8.29 10.26
N SER A 163 16.89 8.59 10.13
CA SER A 163 17.64 8.34 8.89
C SER A 163 17.77 6.85 8.57
N GLU A 164 17.93 6.00 9.60
CA GLU A 164 18.27 4.58 9.45
C GLU A 164 17.07 3.66 9.66
N THR A 165 16.32 3.85 10.74
CA THR A 165 15.18 3.01 11.14
C THR A 165 13.97 3.84 11.54
N ASN A 166 12.80 3.23 11.65
CA ASN A 166 11.66 3.86 12.32
C ASN A 166 11.39 3.15 13.65
N SER A 167 11.43 3.89 14.75
CA SER A 167 11.19 3.32 16.08
C SER A 167 9.71 3.27 16.39
N ILE A 168 9.23 2.13 16.88
CA ILE A 168 7.83 1.86 17.20
C ILE A 168 7.66 1.92 18.71
N THR A 169 6.98 2.97 19.17
CA THR A 169 6.52 3.08 20.56
C THR A 169 5.04 2.75 20.61
N LEU A 170 4.65 1.79 21.45
CA LEU A 170 3.24 1.47 21.75
C LEU A 170 3.08 1.44 23.27
N ASN A 171 1.97 1.96 23.77
CA ASN A 171 1.63 2.00 25.20
C ASN A 171 2.79 2.55 26.07
N ASN A 172 3.45 3.61 25.61
CA ASN A 172 4.61 4.25 26.24
C ASN A 172 5.86 3.36 26.38
N ARG A 173 5.97 2.28 25.61
CA ARG A 173 7.15 1.42 25.52
C ARG A 173 7.66 1.37 24.10
N VAL A 174 8.98 1.46 23.93
CA VAL A 174 9.64 1.16 22.65
C VAL A 174 9.60 -0.35 22.45
N ILE A 175 8.78 -0.84 21.53
CA ILE A 175 8.56 -2.28 21.33
C ILE A 175 9.53 -2.82 20.29
N ALA A 176 9.75 -2.10 19.20
CA ALA A 176 10.57 -2.55 18.09
C ALA A 176 11.12 -1.37 17.29
N ASP A 177 12.15 -1.62 16.49
CA ASP A 177 12.49 -0.79 15.34
C ASP A 177 12.13 -1.52 14.05
N ILE A 178 11.67 -0.76 13.06
CA ILE A 178 11.49 -1.21 11.69
C ILE A 178 12.59 -0.64 10.79
N GLN A 179 13.31 -1.52 10.11
CA GLN A 179 14.26 -1.16 9.07
C GLN A 179 13.51 -0.53 7.90
N LYS A 180 14.09 0.51 7.30
CA LYS A 180 13.49 1.10 6.10
C LYS A 180 13.47 0.09 4.96
N ALA A 181 12.34 0.02 4.26
CA ALA A 181 12.26 -0.81 3.07
C ALA A 181 13.22 -0.27 1.99
N PRO A 182 13.92 -1.15 1.26
CA PRO A 182 14.74 -0.73 0.14
C PRO A 182 13.85 -0.15 -0.97
N LEU A 183 14.37 0.80 -1.73
CA LEU A 183 13.66 1.43 -2.83
C LEU A 183 13.63 0.49 -4.04
N TYR A 184 12.57 -0.31 -4.16
CA TYR A 184 12.32 -1.18 -5.30
C TYR A 184 11.94 -0.43 -6.58
N ASP A 185 11.76 0.89 -6.52
CA ASP A 185 11.45 1.68 -7.72
C ASP A 185 12.60 1.71 -8.73
N SER A 186 13.85 1.54 -8.26
CA SER A 186 15.03 1.37 -9.12
C SER A 186 15.14 -0.03 -9.72
N ILE A 187 14.30 -0.97 -9.26
CA ILE A 187 14.30 -2.37 -9.67
C ILE A 187 13.09 -2.56 -10.58
N SER A 188 13.31 -3.04 -11.81
CA SER A 188 12.21 -3.37 -12.72
C SER A 188 11.28 -4.44 -12.12
N ASN A 189 10.13 -4.71 -12.74
CA ASN A 189 9.22 -5.77 -12.29
C ASN A 189 9.99 -7.08 -12.06
N LYS A 190 10.22 -7.46 -10.80
CA LYS A 190 10.95 -8.68 -10.44
C LYS A 190 9.96 -9.74 -9.97
N THR A 191 9.84 -10.79 -10.76
CA THR A 191 9.13 -12.02 -10.39
C THR A 191 10.07 -13.12 -9.88
N ASP A 192 11.37 -12.96 -10.10
CA ASP A 192 12.39 -13.93 -9.70
C ASP A 192 12.82 -13.69 -8.25
N VAL A 193 12.62 -14.70 -7.41
CA VAL A 193 12.97 -14.67 -5.99
C VAL A 193 14.48 -14.78 -5.82
N THR A 194 15.18 -15.55 -6.66
CA THR A 194 16.62 -15.73 -6.56
C THR A 194 17.34 -14.40 -6.73
N ALA A 195 16.97 -13.61 -7.75
CA ALA A 195 17.50 -12.27 -7.94
C ALA A 195 17.30 -11.35 -6.72
N ILE A 196 16.15 -11.42 -6.03
CA ILE A 196 15.88 -10.60 -4.84
C ILE A 196 16.83 -10.91 -3.70
N PHE A 197 17.12 -12.18 -3.46
CA PHE A 197 17.96 -12.60 -2.34
C PHE A 197 19.45 -12.59 -2.68
N GLU A 198 19.83 -12.99 -3.89
CA GLU A 198 21.24 -13.20 -4.25
C GLU A 198 21.87 -11.99 -4.96
N GLU A 199 21.14 -11.31 -5.86
CA GLU A 199 21.67 -10.12 -6.55
C GLU A 199 21.52 -8.87 -5.68
N HIS A 200 20.37 -8.72 -5.03
CA HIS A 200 20.04 -7.53 -4.24
C HIS A 200 20.32 -7.68 -2.74
N ASN A 201 20.69 -8.88 -2.27
CA ASN A 201 20.97 -9.16 -0.86
C ASN A 201 19.82 -8.77 0.09
N PHE A 202 18.57 -8.89 -0.37
CA PHE A 202 17.40 -8.74 0.51
C PHE A 202 17.11 -10.05 1.25
N GLY A 203 16.21 -9.99 2.24
CA GLY A 203 15.85 -11.10 3.11
C GLY A 203 16.18 -10.89 4.58
N SER A 204 16.67 -9.71 4.97
CA SER A 204 16.84 -9.35 6.38
C SER A 204 15.50 -9.04 7.02
N SER A 205 15.35 -9.36 8.32
CA SER A 205 14.13 -9.01 9.07
C SER A 205 13.89 -7.51 9.00
N LEU A 206 12.65 -7.10 8.73
CA LEU A 206 12.28 -5.69 8.84
C LEU A 206 12.19 -5.26 10.30
N LEU A 207 11.89 -6.17 11.22
CA LEU A 207 11.72 -5.83 12.63
C LEU A 207 12.88 -6.31 13.49
N SER A 208 13.28 -5.45 14.42
CA SER A 208 14.17 -5.75 15.56
C SER A 208 13.41 -5.43 16.85
N LEU A 209 13.20 -6.42 17.71
CA LEU A 209 12.49 -6.21 18.98
C LEU A 209 13.40 -5.61 20.06
N HIS A 210 12.82 -4.71 20.85
CA HIS A 210 13.39 -4.23 22.11
C HIS A 210 12.65 -4.81 23.32
N ASN A 211 11.38 -5.17 23.14
CA ASN A 211 10.53 -5.70 24.18
C ASN A 211 9.56 -6.75 23.61
N SER A 212 9.14 -7.71 24.43
CA SER A 212 8.10 -8.67 24.04
C SER A 212 6.76 -7.94 23.83
N PRO A 213 6.15 -8.06 22.64
CA PRO A 213 4.85 -7.47 22.36
C PRO A 213 3.71 -8.26 23.01
N THR A 214 2.62 -7.58 23.33
CA THR A 214 1.32 -8.19 23.59
C THR A 214 0.68 -8.67 22.28
N THR A 215 -0.36 -9.50 22.34
CA THR A 215 -1.06 -10.00 21.14
C THR A 215 -1.64 -8.89 20.26
N GLU A 216 -2.06 -7.76 20.84
CA GLU A 216 -2.53 -6.60 20.09
C GLU A 216 -1.37 -5.87 19.40
N GLU A 217 -0.26 -5.67 20.12
CA GLU A 217 0.95 -5.06 19.58
C GLU A 217 1.54 -5.90 18.45
N GLU A 218 1.47 -7.24 18.50
CA GLU A 218 1.86 -8.11 17.40
C GLU A 218 1.09 -7.79 16.11
N LYS A 219 -0.24 -7.57 16.19
CA LYS A 219 -1.04 -7.21 15.01
C LYS A 219 -0.55 -5.88 14.42
N TRP A 220 -0.25 -4.90 15.26
CA TRP A 220 0.32 -3.63 14.85
C TRP A 220 1.70 -3.79 14.20
N LEU A 221 2.58 -4.59 14.79
CA LEU A 221 3.92 -4.87 14.24
C LEU A 221 3.84 -5.48 12.84
N ILE A 222 2.96 -6.48 12.64
CA ILE A 222 2.74 -7.08 11.31
C ILE A 222 2.18 -6.03 10.34
N ALA A 223 1.17 -5.29 10.77
CA ALA A 223 0.51 -4.31 9.93
C ALA A 223 1.50 -3.23 9.44
N LEU A 224 2.31 -2.70 10.35
CA LEU A 224 3.34 -1.70 10.06
C LEU A 224 4.47 -2.28 9.19
N ALA A 225 4.94 -3.50 9.47
CA ALA A 225 5.97 -4.16 8.67
C ALA A 225 5.54 -4.35 7.21
N ILE A 226 4.33 -4.86 6.99
CA ILE A 226 3.76 -5.02 5.65
C ILE A 226 3.57 -3.66 4.96
N PHE A 227 3.11 -2.65 5.70
CA PHE A 227 2.91 -1.32 5.14
C PHE A 227 4.24 -0.67 4.71
N GLU A 228 5.29 -0.76 5.52
CA GLU A 228 6.60 -0.20 5.21
C GLU A 228 7.12 -0.72 3.87
N ILE A 229 7.14 -2.05 3.66
CA ILE A 229 7.61 -2.63 2.40
C ILE A 229 6.63 -2.48 1.24
N GLY A 230 5.34 -2.73 1.47
CA GLY A 230 4.33 -2.71 0.40
C GLY A 230 4.00 -1.30 -0.10
N TYR A 231 4.20 -0.28 0.74
CA TYR A 231 3.96 1.11 0.42
C TYR A 231 5.26 1.87 0.15
N TYR A 232 6.13 2.05 1.16
CA TYR A 232 7.35 2.86 1.02
C TYR A 232 8.45 2.17 0.24
N GLY A 233 8.48 0.83 0.21
CA GLY A 233 9.43 0.10 -0.63
C GLY A 233 9.23 0.35 -2.12
N ILE A 234 8.04 0.77 -2.57
CA ILE A 234 7.68 0.86 -4.01
C ILE A 234 7.45 2.29 -4.48
N SER A 235 7.18 3.22 -3.56
CA SER A 235 7.01 4.63 -3.89
C SER A 235 8.13 5.46 -3.29
N PRO A 236 8.75 6.36 -4.07
CA PRO A 236 9.68 7.31 -3.50
C PRO A 236 8.98 8.10 -2.40
N VAL A 237 9.67 8.23 -1.26
CA VAL A 237 9.29 9.21 -0.23
C VAL A 237 9.50 10.57 -0.89
N VAL A 238 8.40 11.30 -1.13
CA VAL A 238 8.44 12.72 -1.51
C VAL A 238 8.74 13.54 -0.26
#